data_AF-A0A0G0DWZ6-F1
#
_entry.id   AF-A0A0G0DWZ6-F1
#
_cell.length_a   1.000
_cell.length_b   1.000
_cell.length_c   1.000
_cell.angle_alpha   90.00
_cell.angle_beta   90.00
_cell.angle_gamma   90.00
#
_symmetry.space_group_name_H-M   'P 1'
#
loop_
_entity.id
_entity.type
_entity.pdbx_description
1 polymer ?
#
loop_
_entity_poly.entity_id
_entity_poly.type
_entity_poly.pdbx_seq_one_letter_code
_entity_poly.pdbx_strand_id
1 'polypeptide(L)'
;MKNEIFKILLFLIVFLLLPSFTYANIFADFNDFSVNTGLDQLPSGSATWDYDSTTTMDRFISKDISHAGGPLRFWRISPGYNTSHMGFENYGFLEIDDQESISGSSLRYAVTGGRNTICNPCLDGGLIVNKKQDYIYYLESSQNPLGTINIGDPYIYFGNDTSSSNAVALWNAQGHNRLSMYVKIPPEVNWVDNGYAHPTIHIGPFTTDFSGHYYHQYCINGGDGWVHLDVDRHPTNDNVSGVDSVNMPAHDVSYISNIYRFYFTISGGYEGFATPMHYTWFDNIEFLSDDYANQNDETINNLAIAYSPSTKYFQVSFNDKYRGDGDAKSSYEIRYSFSPITNENWNNATPAHIQDGTFQAARNDGKFRRAQDWAYLGLWAKFKLGTSSDEDMLELQGKIYFAVKDISQNPLNHEQINPALDGTLAGQGRDYLNGAAQWDYENDDVVLDYIKRIDYSIAGDNTLKSDVDNSSATNTTDALLTLRNSLGLSMDGTAWQMGATTGDVDCSGSSNSTDALLILRYSLGLSMDGTSWCE
;
A
#
# COMPACT_ATOMS: atom_id res chain seq x y z
N MET A 1 -23.71 -24.96 39.72
CA MET A 1 -22.76 -25.66 38.83
C MET A 1 -23.14 -25.55 37.35
N LYS A 2 -24.29 -26.06 36.88
CA LYS A 2 -24.67 -25.98 35.44
C LYS A 2 -24.73 -24.55 34.88
N ASN A 3 -25.21 -23.58 35.65
CA ASN A 3 -25.31 -22.17 35.21
C ASN A 3 -23.95 -21.46 35.10
N GLU A 4 -22.96 -21.86 35.90
CA GLU A 4 -21.62 -21.27 35.88
C GLU A 4 -20.78 -21.86 34.74
N ILE A 5 -20.95 -23.15 34.44
CA ILE A 5 -20.33 -23.79 33.27
C ILE A 5 -20.87 -23.18 31.96
N PHE A 6 -22.17 -22.88 31.89
CA PHE A 6 -22.76 -22.24 30.70
C PHE A 6 -22.26 -20.81 30.49
N LYS A 7 -22.09 -20.01 31.56
CA LYS A 7 -21.50 -18.66 31.47
C LYS A 7 -20.04 -18.69 31.03
N ILE A 8 -19.24 -19.64 31.55
CA ILE A 8 -17.83 -19.80 31.15
C ILE A 8 -17.73 -20.21 29.67
N LEU A 9 -18.59 -21.13 29.21
CA LEU A 9 -18.66 -21.51 27.80
C LEU A 9 -19.13 -20.35 26.91
N LEU A 10 -20.14 -19.59 27.33
CA LEU A 10 -20.62 -18.43 26.58
C LEU A 10 -19.56 -17.32 26.52
N PHE A 11 -18.82 -17.09 27.62
CA PHE A 11 -17.73 -16.13 27.67
C PHE A 11 -16.55 -16.56 26.77
N LEU A 12 -16.19 -17.84 26.76
CA LEU A 12 -15.18 -18.40 25.85
C LEU A 12 -15.62 -18.32 24.38
N ILE A 13 -16.89 -18.59 24.08
CA ILE A 13 -17.44 -18.47 22.72
C ILE A 13 -17.43 -17.01 22.27
N VAL A 14 -17.81 -16.06 23.13
CA VAL A 14 -17.75 -14.63 22.82
C VAL A 14 -16.30 -14.18 22.60
N PHE A 15 -15.34 -14.64 23.41
CA PHE A 15 -13.93 -14.30 23.24
C PHE A 15 -13.30 -14.91 21.97
N LEU A 16 -13.74 -16.10 21.56
CA LEU A 16 -13.34 -16.74 20.30
C LEU A 16 -14.01 -16.15 19.06
N LEU A 17 -15.08 -15.35 19.25
CA LEU A 17 -15.80 -14.65 18.18
C LEU A 17 -15.50 -13.15 18.15
N LEU A 18 -14.68 -12.63 19.07
CA LEU A 18 -14.16 -11.27 18.92
C LEU A 18 -13.24 -11.27 17.68
N PRO A 19 -13.45 -10.37 16.71
CA PRO A 19 -12.54 -10.23 15.59
C PRO A 19 -11.14 -9.96 16.13
N SER A 20 -10.12 -10.59 15.54
CA SER A 20 -8.73 -10.23 15.79
C SER A 20 -8.58 -8.73 15.52
N PHE A 21 -8.35 -7.95 16.57
CA PHE A 21 -8.13 -6.52 16.42
C PHE A 21 -6.72 -6.32 15.88
N THR A 22 -6.61 -5.90 14.62
CA THR A 22 -5.36 -5.34 14.11
C THR A 22 -5.14 -4.03 14.86
N TYR A 23 -4.13 -3.98 15.74
CA TYR A 23 -3.69 -2.71 16.30
C TYR A 23 -2.78 -2.04 15.27
N ALA A 24 -3.15 -0.83 14.88
CA ALA A 24 -2.38 0.00 13.95
C ALA A 24 -1.79 1.19 14.71
N ASN A 25 -0.49 1.40 14.53
CA ASN A 25 0.19 2.61 14.94
C ASN A 25 0.45 3.48 13.71
N ILE A 26 -0.34 4.53 13.57
CA ILE A 26 -0.22 5.51 12.49
C ILE A 26 1.12 6.25 12.64
N PHE A 27 1.93 6.29 11.59
CA PHE A 27 3.17 7.07 11.56
C PHE A 27 2.86 8.58 11.42
N ALA A 28 1.99 8.92 10.48
CA ALA A 28 1.47 10.27 10.28
C ALA A 28 0.02 10.19 9.78
N ASP A 29 -0.89 10.91 10.44
CA ASP A 29 -2.25 11.13 9.96
C ASP A 29 -2.24 12.43 9.13
N PHE A 30 -2.43 12.31 7.83
CA PHE A 30 -2.39 13.47 6.94
C PHE A 30 -3.66 14.34 7.03
N ASN A 31 -4.73 13.83 7.66
CA ASN A 31 -5.97 14.57 7.91
C ASN A 31 -5.80 15.67 8.96
N ASP A 32 -4.78 15.55 9.81
CA ASP A 32 -4.44 16.59 10.78
C ASP A 32 -3.96 17.89 10.12
N PHE A 33 -3.48 17.81 8.87
CA PHE A 33 -2.86 18.94 8.20
C PHE A 33 -3.90 19.84 7.54
N SER A 34 -3.57 21.13 7.49
CA SER A 34 -4.35 22.08 6.71
C SER A 34 -3.93 21.99 5.25
N VAL A 35 -4.92 21.87 4.38
CA VAL A 35 -4.69 21.76 2.94
C VAL A 35 -4.51 23.16 2.38
N ASN A 36 -3.31 23.42 1.86
CA ASN A 36 -3.03 24.62 1.07
C ASN A 36 -2.80 24.18 -0.38
N THR A 37 -3.87 24.04 -1.15
CA THR A 37 -3.84 23.53 -2.53
C THR A 37 -3.24 24.50 -3.55
N GLY A 38 -2.95 25.74 -3.15
CA GLY A 38 -2.36 26.75 -4.03
C GLY A 38 -0.90 26.48 -4.38
N LEU A 39 -0.54 26.53 -5.68
CA LEU A 39 0.85 26.45 -6.13
C LEU A 39 1.74 27.59 -5.57
N ASP A 40 1.12 28.69 -5.15
CA ASP A 40 1.70 29.91 -4.59
C ASP A 40 1.68 29.96 -3.05
N GLN A 41 1.25 28.89 -2.38
CA GLN A 41 1.16 28.83 -0.93
C GLN A 41 2.17 27.85 -0.33
N LEU A 42 2.74 28.22 0.82
CA LEU A 42 3.54 27.28 1.59
C LEU A 42 2.61 26.27 2.27
N PRO A 43 3.02 25.00 2.40
CA PRO A 43 2.36 24.06 3.30
C PRO A 43 2.31 24.64 4.71
N SER A 44 1.18 24.44 5.38
CA SER A 44 1.08 24.69 6.82
C SER A 44 1.30 23.39 7.58
N GLY A 45 1.81 23.53 8.81
CA GLY A 45 1.78 22.42 9.77
C GLY A 45 0.36 22.13 10.25
N SER A 46 0.28 21.27 11.27
CA SER A 46 -0.95 20.93 11.98
C SER A 46 -0.83 21.25 13.48
N ALA A 47 -1.80 20.81 14.28
CA ALA A 47 -1.67 20.81 15.73
C ALA A 47 -0.51 19.91 16.21
N THR A 48 -0.17 18.87 15.43
CA THR A 48 0.75 17.78 15.77
C THR A 48 2.06 17.82 14.98
N TRP A 49 2.12 18.60 13.89
CA TRP A 49 3.28 18.70 12.99
C TRP A 49 3.64 20.16 12.66
N ASP A 50 4.92 20.42 12.46
CA ASP A 50 5.45 21.65 11.90
C ASP A 50 5.98 21.41 10.48
N TYR A 51 5.68 22.33 9.56
CA TYR A 51 6.36 22.42 8.27
C TYR A 51 7.62 23.29 8.44
N ASP A 52 8.79 22.73 8.11
CA ASP A 52 10.07 23.43 8.24
C ASP A 52 10.58 23.89 6.88
N SER A 53 10.40 25.18 6.60
CA SER A 53 10.93 25.85 5.41
C SER A 53 12.33 26.46 5.63
N THR A 54 12.90 26.34 6.84
CA THR A 54 14.19 26.96 7.18
C THR A 54 15.38 26.10 6.76
N THR A 55 15.18 24.79 6.63
CA THR A 55 16.18 23.87 6.11
C THR A 55 16.42 24.04 4.61
N THR A 56 17.48 23.38 4.13
CA THR A 56 17.81 23.36 2.71
C THR A 56 16.78 22.58 1.89
N MET A 57 16.09 21.59 2.47
CA MET A 57 15.05 20.79 1.82
C MET A 57 13.76 20.81 2.63
N ASP A 58 12.64 20.57 1.95
CA ASP A 58 11.33 20.43 2.60
C ASP A 58 11.27 19.24 3.54
N ARG A 59 10.73 19.50 4.72
CA ARG A 59 10.39 18.47 5.69
C ARG A 59 9.22 18.88 6.57
N PHE A 60 8.58 17.87 7.12
CA PHE A 60 7.66 18.01 8.24
C PHE A 60 8.23 17.29 9.45
N ILE A 61 7.98 17.84 10.63
CA ILE A 61 8.52 17.36 11.90
C ILE A 61 7.37 17.31 12.91
N SER A 62 7.20 16.18 13.60
CA SER A 62 6.20 16.09 14.66
C SER A 62 6.58 16.97 15.84
N LYS A 63 5.59 17.56 16.51
CA LYS A 63 5.78 18.36 17.73
C LYS A 63 6.03 17.51 18.96
N ASP A 64 5.64 16.24 18.90
CA ASP A 64 5.93 15.29 19.96
C ASP A 64 7.42 14.92 19.97
N ILE A 65 8.09 15.30 21.06
CA ILE A 65 9.51 15.03 21.33
C ILE A 65 9.69 14.10 22.53
N SER A 66 8.59 13.59 23.11
CA SER A 66 8.61 12.83 24.36
C SER A 66 9.11 11.40 24.19
N HIS A 67 9.07 10.88 22.97
CA HIS A 67 9.50 9.54 22.62
C HIS A 67 11.02 9.43 22.46
N ALA A 68 11.55 8.24 22.76
CA ALA A 68 12.93 7.92 22.45
C ALA A 68 13.19 8.04 20.95
N GLY A 69 14.30 8.68 20.59
CA GLY A 69 14.62 9.02 19.20
C GLY A 69 14.09 10.38 18.73
N GLY A 70 13.33 11.09 19.57
CA GLY A 70 12.86 12.44 19.31
C GLY A 70 11.69 12.49 18.33
N PRO A 71 11.47 13.63 17.66
CA PRO A 71 10.31 13.82 16.79
C PRO A 71 10.40 12.96 15.52
N LEU A 72 9.24 12.50 15.07
CA LEU A 72 9.05 11.89 13.76
C LEU A 72 9.22 12.94 12.66
N ARG A 73 9.62 12.48 11.48
CA ARG A 73 9.92 13.32 10.32
C ARG A 73 9.65 12.60 9.04
N PHE A 74 9.21 13.37 8.05
CA PHE A 74 9.33 12.99 6.66
C PHE A 74 9.93 14.13 5.86
N TRP A 75 10.88 13.81 4.99
CA TRP A 75 11.68 14.81 4.28
C TRP A 75 12.13 14.31 2.91
N ARG A 76 12.22 15.26 1.98
CA ARG A 76 12.88 15.05 0.70
C ARG A 76 14.38 14.90 0.90
N ILE A 77 15.00 14.05 0.09
CA ILE A 77 16.44 14.04 -0.09
C ILE A 77 16.79 14.21 -1.57
N SER A 78 17.79 15.04 -1.85
CA SER A 78 18.53 14.98 -3.11
C SER A 78 19.83 14.23 -2.82
N PRO A 79 20.16 13.16 -3.57
CA PRO A 79 21.36 12.38 -3.33
C PRO A 79 22.65 13.21 -3.45
N GLY A 80 22.64 14.35 -4.15
CA GLY A 80 23.82 15.22 -4.30
C GLY A 80 24.96 14.61 -5.13
N TYR A 81 24.80 13.36 -5.59
CA TYR A 81 25.62 12.67 -6.56
C TYR A 81 24.72 11.86 -7.50
N ASN A 82 25.07 11.89 -8.78
CA ASN A 82 24.28 11.28 -9.85
C ASN A 82 24.93 9.97 -10.28
N THR A 83 24.33 8.84 -9.93
CA THR A 83 24.87 7.52 -10.28
C THR A 83 23.77 6.54 -10.62
N SER A 84 24.10 5.53 -11.41
CA SER A 84 23.21 4.39 -11.64
C SER A 84 22.95 3.53 -10.39
N HIS A 85 23.64 3.80 -9.28
CA HIS A 85 23.42 3.08 -8.03
C HIS A 85 22.45 3.82 -7.10
N MET A 86 22.61 5.13 -6.95
CA MET A 86 21.89 5.94 -5.95
C MET A 86 20.86 6.88 -6.55
N GLY A 87 20.56 6.70 -7.84
CA GLY A 87 19.66 7.55 -8.58
C GLY A 87 20.30 8.86 -9.01
N PHE A 88 19.46 9.69 -9.61
CA PHE A 88 19.81 11.01 -10.08
C PHE A 88 19.12 12.07 -9.22
N GLU A 89 19.74 13.24 -9.18
CA GLU A 89 19.24 14.38 -8.45
C GLU A 89 17.87 14.82 -8.98
N ASN A 90 16.93 15.06 -8.07
CA ASN A 90 15.60 15.57 -8.38
C ASN A 90 15.29 16.82 -7.55
N TYR A 91 14.48 17.69 -8.13
CA TYR A 91 14.01 18.95 -7.57
C TYR A 91 12.51 18.88 -7.37
N GLY A 92 12.03 19.62 -6.38
CA GLY A 92 10.63 19.54 -5.99
C GLY A 92 10.38 19.99 -4.57
N PHE A 93 9.18 19.67 -4.10
CA PHE A 93 8.70 20.05 -2.78
C PHE A 93 7.68 19.05 -2.26
N LEU A 94 7.41 19.14 -0.96
CA LEU A 94 6.34 18.40 -0.28
C LEU A 94 5.17 19.33 0.00
N GLU A 95 3.96 18.82 -0.09
CA GLU A 95 2.73 19.52 0.27
C GLU A 95 1.63 18.53 0.67
N ILE A 96 0.48 19.04 1.09
CA ILE A 96 -0.68 18.24 1.50
C ILE A 96 -1.78 18.43 0.45
N ASP A 97 -2.43 17.34 0.08
CA ASP A 97 -3.46 17.28 -0.97
C ASP A 97 -4.72 16.60 -0.45
N ASP A 98 -5.88 17.20 -0.66
CA ASP A 98 -7.21 16.64 -0.32
C ASP A 98 -7.99 16.14 -1.54
N GLN A 99 -7.44 16.31 -2.74
CA GLN A 99 -8.07 15.85 -3.98
C GLN A 99 -7.68 14.41 -4.31
N GLU A 100 -6.53 13.97 -3.78
CA GLU A 100 -5.94 12.67 -4.04
C GLU A 100 -5.56 12.07 -2.68
N SER A 101 -6.49 11.34 -2.06
CA SER A 101 -6.28 10.64 -0.78
C SER A 101 -7.02 9.31 -0.77
N ILE A 102 -6.56 8.36 0.05
CA ILE A 102 -7.37 7.21 0.46
C ILE A 102 -8.41 7.64 1.48
N SER A 103 -8.04 8.51 2.40
CA SER A 103 -8.95 9.10 3.38
C SER A 103 -8.54 10.54 3.69
N GLY A 104 -9.49 11.48 3.55
CA GLY A 104 -9.35 12.90 3.86
C GLY A 104 -8.25 13.67 3.10
N SER A 105 -6.99 13.51 3.47
CA SER A 105 -5.84 14.21 2.90
C SER A 105 -4.63 13.29 2.82
N SER A 106 -3.70 13.60 1.92
CA SER A 106 -2.48 12.81 1.72
C SER A 106 -1.26 13.71 1.58
N LEU A 107 -0.07 13.11 1.72
CA LEU A 107 1.18 13.78 1.42
C LEU A 107 1.46 13.71 -0.09
N ARG A 108 1.62 14.86 -0.74
CA ARG A 108 2.03 14.97 -2.14
C ARG A 108 3.48 15.40 -2.24
N TYR A 109 4.26 14.62 -2.99
CA TYR A 109 5.59 14.98 -3.46
C TYR A 109 5.48 15.46 -4.90
N ALA A 110 5.69 16.76 -5.12
CA ALA A 110 5.79 17.34 -6.46
C ALA A 110 7.23 17.34 -6.96
N VAL A 111 7.48 16.73 -8.12
CA VAL A 111 8.78 16.80 -8.81
C VAL A 111 8.71 17.87 -9.88
N THR A 112 9.59 18.87 -9.79
CA THR A 112 9.63 20.04 -10.69
C THR A 112 10.74 19.94 -11.73
N GLY A 113 11.75 19.11 -11.48
CA GLY A 113 12.95 19.06 -12.29
C GLY A 113 13.98 18.08 -11.74
N GLY A 114 15.15 18.01 -12.35
CA GLY A 114 16.23 17.14 -11.90
C GLY A 114 17.26 16.83 -12.97
N ARG A 115 17.86 15.65 -12.88
CA ARG A 115 18.84 15.11 -13.81
C ARG A 115 18.49 13.67 -14.20
N ASN A 116 19.07 13.21 -15.31
CA ASN A 116 19.00 11.83 -15.78
C ASN A 116 20.31 11.44 -16.49
N THR A 117 20.46 10.17 -16.89
CA THR A 117 21.67 9.66 -17.59
C THR A 117 21.94 10.31 -18.93
N ILE A 118 20.89 10.75 -19.63
CA ILE A 118 20.99 11.34 -20.96
C ILE A 118 21.66 12.73 -20.88
N CYS A 119 21.55 13.41 -19.73
CA CYS A 119 22.12 14.75 -19.49
C CYS A 119 23.35 14.74 -18.55
N ASN A 120 24.32 13.86 -18.77
CA ASN A 120 25.60 13.86 -18.04
C ASN A 120 26.81 14.16 -18.96
N PRO A 121 27.36 15.39 -19.05
CA PRO A 121 27.04 16.60 -18.28
C PRO A 121 26.29 17.65 -19.12
N CYS A 122 24.99 17.84 -18.88
CA CYS A 122 24.23 18.99 -19.35
C CYS A 122 23.46 19.62 -18.19
N LEU A 123 23.12 20.90 -18.34
CA LEU A 123 22.41 21.72 -17.35
C LEU A 123 21.11 21.06 -16.87
N ASP A 124 20.81 21.31 -15.59
CA ASP A 124 19.63 20.90 -14.85
C ASP A 124 18.33 20.91 -15.69
N GLY A 125 17.59 19.80 -15.64
CA GLY A 125 16.26 19.69 -16.20
C GLY A 125 15.26 20.48 -15.35
N GLY A 126 15.26 21.80 -15.47
CA GLY A 126 14.47 22.72 -14.65
C GLY A 126 15.35 23.56 -13.71
N LEU A 127 14.74 24.51 -13.00
CA LEU A 127 15.44 25.27 -11.95
C LEU A 127 15.53 24.42 -10.67
N ILE A 128 16.59 24.63 -9.90
CA ILE A 128 16.80 23.91 -8.63
C ILE A 128 15.75 24.38 -7.62
N VAL A 129 14.79 23.51 -7.35
CA VAL A 129 13.78 23.68 -6.30
C VAL A 129 14.10 22.69 -5.20
N ASN A 130 14.63 23.15 -4.06
CA ASN A 130 14.88 22.27 -2.92
C ASN A 130 13.67 22.21 -1.98
N LYS A 131 12.87 23.27 -1.99
CA LYS A 131 11.68 23.46 -1.16
C LYS A 131 10.60 24.28 -1.87
N LYS A 132 9.35 24.22 -1.39
CA LYS A 132 8.21 24.98 -1.95
C LYS A 132 8.52 26.47 -2.06
N GLN A 133 9.22 27.05 -1.08
CA GLN A 133 9.57 28.47 -1.09
C GLN A 133 10.41 28.87 -2.32
N ASP A 134 11.30 27.99 -2.79
CA ASP A 134 12.12 28.25 -3.98
C ASP A 134 11.23 28.30 -5.22
N TYR A 135 10.28 27.37 -5.32
CA TYR A 135 9.30 27.31 -6.40
C TYR A 135 8.46 28.59 -6.47
N ILE A 136 7.92 29.03 -5.33
CA ILE A 136 7.12 30.26 -5.23
C ILE A 136 7.98 31.47 -5.64
N TYR A 137 9.21 31.57 -5.16
CA TYR A 137 10.13 32.67 -5.52
C TYR A 137 10.38 32.74 -7.04
N TYR A 138 10.53 31.59 -7.70
CA TYR A 138 10.66 31.54 -9.15
C TYR A 138 9.41 32.06 -9.86
N LEU A 139 8.22 31.63 -9.43
CA LEU A 139 6.96 32.11 -10.01
C LEU A 139 6.78 33.62 -9.80
N GLU A 140 7.04 34.14 -8.60
CA GLU A 140 6.98 35.57 -8.28
C GLU A 140 7.97 36.38 -9.13
N SER A 141 9.12 35.79 -9.46
CA SER A 141 10.14 36.36 -10.34
C SER A 141 9.87 36.14 -11.83
N SER A 142 8.68 35.63 -12.20
CA SER A 142 8.29 35.30 -13.58
C SER A 142 9.23 34.31 -14.28
N GLN A 143 9.86 33.42 -13.51
CA GLN A 143 10.68 32.31 -14.00
C GLN A 143 9.86 31.03 -14.00
N ASN A 144 10.06 30.18 -15.01
CA ASN A 144 9.46 28.85 -15.04
C ASN A 144 10.44 27.84 -14.40
N PRO A 145 10.13 27.28 -13.23
CA PRO A 145 11.01 26.32 -12.56
C PRO A 145 10.96 24.91 -13.18
N LEU A 146 10.00 24.63 -14.06
CA LEU A 146 9.75 23.28 -14.56
C LEU A 146 10.79 22.81 -15.56
N GLY A 147 11.25 21.57 -15.38
CA GLY A 147 12.07 20.84 -16.33
C GLY A 147 11.31 20.40 -17.58
N THR A 148 12.04 20.19 -18.66
CA THR A 148 11.49 19.72 -19.95
C THR A 148 11.98 18.33 -20.35
N ILE A 149 12.79 17.69 -19.52
CA ILE A 149 13.29 16.33 -19.72
C ILE A 149 12.56 15.38 -18.79
N ASN A 150 12.57 14.08 -19.11
CA ASN A 150 12.08 13.07 -18.19
C ASN A 150 12.97 13.04 -16.94
N ILE A 151 12.32 13.11 -15.78
CA ILE A 151 12.95 12.97 -14.47
C ILE A 151 12.39 11.72 -13.80
N GLY A 152 13.24 11.08 -13.00
CA GLY A 152 12.91 9.87 -12.26
C GLY A 152 13.17 10.04 -10.77
N ASP A 153 12.64 9.08 -10.02
CA ASP A 153 13.02 8.75 -8.65
C ASP A 153 12.74 9.87 -7.61
N PRO A 154 11.47 10.18 -7.27
CA PRO A 154 11.21 10.89 -6.03
C PRO A 154 11.87 10.13 -4.87
N TYR A 155 12.63 10.83 -4.03
CA TYR A 155 13.32 10.22 -2.88
C TYR A 155 12.84 10.91 -1.60
N ILE A 156 12.05 10.18 -0.82
CA ILE A 156 11.51 10.65 0.45
C ILE A 156 11.89 9.69 1.56
N TYR A 157 12.24 10.25 2.71
CA TYR A 157 12.56 9.52 3.92
C TYR A 157 11.49 9.73 4.97
N PHE A 158 11.28 8.70 5.78
CA PHE A 158 10.43 8.67 6.96
C PHE A 158 11.27 8.15 8.13
N GLY A 159 11.24 8.80 9.27
CA GLY A 159 12.08 8.40 10.41
C GLY A 159 11.94 9.32 11.61
N ASN A 160 12.83 9.15 12.58
CA ASN A 160 12.97 10.08 13.72
C ASN A 160 14.27 10.90 13.63
N ASP A 161 14.59 11.66 14.68
CA ASP A 161 15.78 12.53 14.75
C ASP A 161 17.10 11.79 15.04
N THR A 162 17.08 10.45 15.10
CA THR A 162 18.31 9.73 15.42
C THR A 162 19.32 9.71 14.27
N SER A 163 20.59 9.74 14.63
CA SER A 163 21.69 9.51 13.69
C SER A 163 21.85 8.01 13.42
N SER A 164 22.36 7.63 12.25
CA SER A 164 22.73 6.23 11.97
C SER A 164 23.77 5.65 12.94
N SER A 165 24.60 6.49 13.57
CA SER A 165 25.59 6.06 14.56
C SER A 165 25.02 5.77 15.95
N ASN A 166 23.81 6.23 16.25
CA ASN A 166 23.12 6.04 17.52
C ASN A 166 21.61 5.95 17.24
N ALA A 167 21.24 4.95 16.44
CA ALA A 167 19.87 4.77 15.97
C ALA A 167 18.96 4.31 17.12
N VAL A 168 17.74 4.84 17.15
CA VAL A 168 16.67 4.38 18.05
C VAL A 168 15.46 4.06 17.19
N ALA A 169 14.90 2.86 17.34
CA ALA A 169 13.74 2.42 16.58
C ALA A 169 12.57 3.41 16.68
N LEU A 170 11.76 3.49 15.64
CA LEU A 170 10.52 4.24 15.64
C LEU A 170 9.59 3.66 16.70
N TRP A 171 9.09 4.50 17.59
CA TRP A 171 8.20 4.05 18.66
C TRP A 171 6.90 3.44 18.08
N ASN A 172 6.42 3.93 16.94
CA ASN A 172 5.28 3.37 16.22
C ASN A 172 5.55 1.94 15.73
N ALA A 173 6.79 1.61 15.37
CA ALA A 173 7.16 0.31 14.83
C ALA A 173 7.28 -0.77 15.92
N GLN A 174 7.60 -0.37 17.15
CA GLN A 174 7.84 -1.31 18.25
C GLN A 174 6.62 -2.20 18.51
N GLY A 175 6.83 -3.52 18.51
CA GLY A 175 5.78 -4.52 18.73
C GLY A 175 4.96 -4.87 17.49
N HIS A 176 5.26 -4.29 16.33
CA HIS A 176 4.56 -4.52 15.08
C HIS A 176 5.39 -5.42 14.16
N ASN A 177 4.70 -6.14 13.27
CA ASN A 177 5.29 -7.14 12.37
C ASN A 177 5.13 -6.79 10.88
N ARG A 178 4.53 -5.62 10.58
CA ARG A 178 4.35 -5.12 9.23
C ARG A 178 4.38 -3.60 9.18
N LEU A 179 4.91 -3.05 8.09
CA LEU A 179 4.74 -1.64 7.71
C LEU A 179 3.83 -1.63 6.48
N SER A 180 2.71 -0.93 6.56
CA SER A 180 1.73 -0.76 5.50
C SER A 180 1.70 0.69 5.04
N MET A 181 1.50 0.91 3.75
CA MET A 181 1.25 2.25 3.21
C MET A 181 0.51 2.21 1.87
N TYR A 182 -0.24 3.27 1.61
CA TYR A 182 -0.79 3.54 0.28
C TYR A 182 0.10 4.55 -0.45
N VAL A 183 0.39 4.26 -1.71
CA VAL A 183 1.10 5.18 -2.59
C VAL A 183 0.39 5.31 -3.93
N LYS A 184 0.31 6.53 -4.47
CA LYS A 184 -0.11 6.78 -5.84
C LYS A 184 1.10 7.25 -6.63
N ILE A 185 1.53 6.47 -7.60
CA ILE A 185 2.69 6.75 -8.43
C ILE A 185 2.26 7.26 -9.82
N PRO A 186 3.10 8.06 -10.51
CA PRO A 186 2.80 8.58 -11.85
C PRO A 186 2.39 7.48 -12.85
N PRO A 187 1.35 7.72 -13.68
CA PRO A 187 0.87 6.75 -14.65
C PRO A 187 1.88 6.40 -15.74
N GLU A 188 2.91 7.24 -15.95
CA GLU A 188 3.99 6.99 -16.89
C GLU A 188 4.94 5.87 -16.45
N VAL A 189 4.92 5.48 -15.18
CA VAL A 189 5.69 4.33 -14.67
C VAL A 189 5.10 3.04 -15.23
N ASN A 190 5.71 2.45 -16.26
CA ASN A 190 5.11 1.34 -17.00
C ASN A 190 6.09 0.20 -17.37
N TRP A 191 7.04 -0.12 -16.50
CA TRP A 191 8.11 -1.08 -16.84
C TRP A 191 7.74 -2.54 -16.70
N VAL A 192 6.67 -2.90 -15.99
CA VAL A 192 6.35 -4.30 -15.69
C VAL A 192 5.84 -5.05 -16.92
N ASP A 193 5.18 -4.35 -17.85
CA ASP A 193 4.65 -4.95 -19.08
C ASP A 193 5.71 -5.13 -20.19
N ASN A 194 6.93 -4.59 -20.00
CA ASN A 194 7.99 -4.55 -21.02
C ASN A 194 8.78 -5.86 -21.16
N GLY A 195 8.09 -6.98 -21.19
CA GLY A 195 8.72 -8.27 -21.40
C GLY A 195 9.35 -8.90 -20.14
N TYR A 196 9.22 -8.26 -18.98
CA TYR A 196 9.56 -8.84 -17.67
C TYR A 196 9.14 -7.91 -16.53
N ALA A 197 8.85 -8.48 -15.35
CA ALA A 197 8.43 -7.72 -14.19
C ALA A 197 9.61 -7.03 -13.48
N HIS A 198 9.90 -5.80 -13.88
CA HIS A 198 10.91 -4.96 -13.25
C HIS A 198 10.44 -4.36 -11.92
N PRO A 199 11.33 -4.25 -10.92
CA PRO A 199 11.10 -3.39 -9.76
C PRO A 199 10.84 -1.94 -10.20
N THR A 200 9.71 -1.38 -9.76
CA THR A 200 9.29 0.00 -10.02
C THR A 200 9.22 0.81 -8.73
N ILE A 201 9.01 0.16 -7.58
CA ILE A 201 8.95 0.81 -6.26
C ILE A 201 9.98 0.14 -5.35
N HIS A 202 10.80 0.92 -4.66
CA HIS A 202 11.67 0.45 -3.60
C HIS A 202 11.31 1.13 -2.27
N ILE A 203 11.18 0.33 -1.22
CA ILE A 203 11.19 0.80 0.16
C ILE A 203 12.46 0.27 0.81
N GLY A 204 13.26 1.15 1.42
CA GLY A 204 14.49 0.72 2.08
C GLY A 204 14.55 1.06 3.56
N PRO A 205 14.19 0.10 4.44
CA PRO A 205 14.32 0.24 5.87
C PRO A 205 15.77 0.21 6.36
N PHE A 206 16.03 0.99 7.40
CA PHE A 206 17.22 0.94 8.22
C PHE A 206 16.82 0.46 9.61
N THR A 207 17.55 -0.54 10.12
CA THR A 207 17.25 -1.17 11.41
C THR A 207 18.34 -0.93 12.45
N THR A 208 17.97 -0.92 13.73
CA THR A 208 18.91 -0.70 14.84
C THR A 208 19.88 -1.86 15.05
N ASP A 209 19.42 -3.09 14.81
CA ASP A 209 20.09 -4.29 15.32
C ASP A 209 20.93 -5.02 14.28
N PHE A 210 20.70 -4.74 12.99
CA PHE A 210 21.36 -5.48 11.92
C PHE A 210 22.45 -4.71 11.20
N SER A 211 22.79 -3.48 11.65
CA SER A 211 23.79 -2.61 11.04
C SER A 211 23.59 -2.37 9.53
N GLY A 212 22.41 -2.69 9.02
CA GLY A 212 22.13 -2.94 7.62
C GLY A 212 21.04 -2.02 7.07
N HIS A 213 21.16 -1.77 5.77
CA HIS A 213 20.17 -1.11 4.95
C HIS A 213 19.55 -2.16 4.04
N TYR A 214 18.24 -2.33 4.16
CA TYR A 214 17.48 -3.37 3.49
C TYR A 214 16.69 -2.78 2.34
N TYR A 215 16.29 -3.61 1.39
CA TYR A 215 15.46 -3.18 0.28
C TYR A 215 14.30 -4.13 0.09
N HIS A 216 13.12 -3.56 -0.06
CA HIS A 216 11.88 -4.23 -0.44
C HIS A 216 11.48 -3.67 -1.80
N GLN A 217 11.34 -4.56 -2.77
CA GLN A 217 11.08 -4.21 -4.16
C GLN A 217 9.67 -4.63 -4.57
N TYR A 218 8.98 -3.80 -5.34
CA TYR A 218 7.68 -4.14 -5.90
C TYR A 218 7.68 -3.86 -7.40
N CYS A 219 6.99 -4.72 -8.15
CA CYS A 219 6.84 -4.63 -9.60
C CYS A 219 5.40 -4.21 -9.92
N ILE A 220 5.12 -2.91 -9.85
CA ILE A 220 3.79 -2.35 -10.10
C ILE A 220 3.89 -1.25 -11.16
N ASN A 221 3.07 -1.33 -12.21
CA ASN A 221 2.89 -0.19 -13.10
C ASN A 221 2.08 0.89 -12.38
N GLY A 222 2.42 2.15 -12.63
CA GLY A 222 1.56 3.27 -12.30
C GLY A 222 0.24 3.23 -13.05
N GLY A 223 -0.64 4.15 -12.66
CA GLY A 223 -1.98 4.26 -13.22
C GLY A 223 -2.71 5.44 -12.60
N ASP A 224 -4.02 5.42 -12.72
CA ASP A 224 -4.91 6.45 -12.17
C ASP A 224 -5.35 6.19 -10.72
N GLY A 225 -4.88 5.11 -10.09
CA GLY A 225 -5.25 4.76 -8.71
C GLY A 225 -4.05 4.41 -7.82
N TRP A 226 -4.39 3.93 -6.63
CA TRP A 226 -3.44 3.71 -5.54
C TRP A 226 -2.85 2.31 -5.55
N VAL A 227 -1.75 2.16 -4.80
CA VAL A 227 -1.05 0.91 -4.53
C VAL A 227 -0.96 0.76 -3.02
N HIS A 228 -1.54 -0.30 -2.47
CA HIS A 228 -1.30 -0.72 -1.09
C HIS A 228 -0.07 -1.62 -1.05
N LEU A 229 0.93 -1.22 -0.25
CA LEU A 229 2.20 -1.90 -0.09
C LEU A 229 2.34 -2.44 1.33
N ASP A 230 2.69 -3.72 1.46
CA ASP A 230 3.12 -4.32 2.71
C ASP A 230 4.63 -4.57 2.70
N VAL A 231 5.32 -4.07 3.72
CA VAL A 231 6.71 -4.37 4.06
C VAL A 231 6.69 -5.34 5.23
N ASP A 232 7.24 -6.53 5.01
CA ASP A 232 7.33 -7.59 6.02
C ASP A 232 8.78 -7.84 6.46
N ARG A 233 8.99 -8.92 7.21
CA ARG A 233 10.31 -9.31 7.73
C ARG A 233 11.24 -9.96 6.70
N HIS A 234 10.85 -9.98 5.42
CA HIS A 234 11.61 -10.64 4.36
C HIS A 234 12.03 -9.64 3.27
N PRO A 235 13.11 -8.86 3.50
CA PRO A 235 13.68 -7.99 2.48
C PRO A 235 14.14 -8.78 1.25
N THR A 236 14.15 -8.10 0.12
CA THR A 236 14.62 -8.63 -1.18
C THR A 236 16.13 -8.75 -1.22
N ASN A 237 16.85 -7.82 -0.59
CA ASN A 237 18.30 -7.82 -0.42
C ASN A 237 18.73 -6.82 0.67
N ASP A 238 20.01 -6.85 1.04
CA ASP A 238 20.65 -5.86 1.92
C ASP A 238 21.91 -5.26 1.29
N ASN A 239 22.45 -4.21 1.91
CA ASN A 239 23.67 -3.56 1.46
C ASN A 239 24.97 -4.21 1.97
N VAL A 240 24.89 -5.23 2.84
CA VAL A 240 26.05 -5.82 3.56
C VAL A 240 26.51 -7.13 2.92
N SER A 241 25.58 -7.93 2.42
CA SER A 241 25.83 -9.27 1.86
C SER A 241 26.40 -9.24 0.43
N GLY A 242 26.34 -8.10 -0.26
CA GLY A 242 26.77 -7.99 -1.66
C GLY A 242 25.81 -8.69 -2.62
N VAL A 243 26.11 -8.61 -3.92
CA VAL A 243 25.22 -8.92 -5.06
C VAL A 243 24.40 -10.22 -4.87
N ASP A 244 23.07 -10.08 -4.88
CA ASP A 244 22.08 -11.09 -5.27
C ASP A 244 22.34 -12.53 -4.78
N SER A 245 22.68 -12.73 -3.51
CA SER A 245 22.61 -14.08 -2.94
C SER A 245 21.14 -14.45 -2.81
N VAL A 246 20.75 -15.50 -3.56
CA VAL A 246 19.42 -16.12 -3.76
C VAL A 246 18.64 -16.49 -2.48
N ASN A 247 19.11 -16.11 -1.30
CA ASN A 247 18.54 -16.45 0.00
C ASN A 247 18.85 -15.35 1.02
N MET A 248 17.96 -14.40 1.19
CA MET A 248 17.81 -13.86 2.55
C MET A 248 16.72 -14.68 3.21
N PRO A 249 16.95 -15.33 4.35
CA PRO A 249 15.85 -15.89 5.12
C PRO A 249 14.98 -14.75 5.64
N ALA A 250 13.73 -15.05 5.99
CA ALA A 250 12.94 -14.12 6.79
C ALA A 250 13.77 -13.72 8.02
N HIS A 251 13.91 -12.42 8.26
CA HIS A 251 14.50 -11.93 9.50
C HIS A 251 13.61 -12.34 10.68
N ASP A 252 14.16 -12.20 11.89
CA ASP A 252 13.38 -12.44 13.09
C ASP A 252 12.14 -11.51 13.16
N VAL A 253 11.22 -11.89 14.03
CA VAL A 253 9.96 -11.17 14.25
C VAL A 253 10.15 -9.73 14.75
N SER A 254 11.36 -9.34 15.17
CA SER A 254 11.69 -7.99 15.61
C SER A 254 12.18 -7.07 14.49
N TYR A 255 12.37 -7.58 13.27
CA TYR A 255 12.84 -6.78 12.12
C TYR A 255 12.07 -5.46 11.94
N ILE A 256 10.74 -5.53 11.84
CA ILE A 256 9.89 -4.35 11.69
C ILE A 256 9.98 -3.47 12.95
N SER A 257 9.95 -4.08 14.13
CA SER A 257 10.07 -3.38 15.42
C SER A 257 11.39 -2.60 15.59
N ASN A 258 12.41 -2.96 14.82
CA ASN A 258 13.73 -2.35 14.86
C ASN A 258 13.95 -1.28 13.78
N ILE A 259 12.95 -0.99 12.93
CA ILE A 259 13.03 0.08 11.94
C ILE A 259 13.13 1.43 12.66
N TYR A 260 14.18 2.19 12.40
CA TYR A 260 14.32 3.58 12.89
C TYR A 260 14.11 4.64 11.80
N ARG A 261 14.17 4.21 10.54
CA ARG A 261 14.04 5.04 9.35
C ARG A 261 13.78 4.14 8.15
N PHE A 262 13.06 4.63 7.17
CA PHE A 262 12.98 4.02 5.85
C PHE A 262 12.88 5.10 4.79
N TYR A 263 13.18 4.75 3.55
CA TYR A 263 12.94 5.61 2.41
C TYR A 263 11.98 4.96 1.42
N PHE A 264 11.32 5.77 0.62
CA PHE A 264 10.59 5.35 -0.56
C PHE A 264 11.22 5.98 -1.80
N THR A 265 11.30 5.21 -2.88
CA THR A 265 11.56 5.74 -4.21
C THR A 265 10.86 4.92 -5.29
N ILE A 266 10.67 5.55 -6.44
CA ILE A 266 10.27 4.87 -7.67
C ILE A 266 11.57 4.57 -8.42
N SER A 267 11.79 3.33 -8.83
CA SER A 267 12.97 2.90 -9.59
C SER A 267 12.74 3.12 -11.08
N GLY A 268 12.99 4.36 -11.53
CA GLY A 268 12.59 4.99 -12.78
C GLY A 268 13.11 4.47 -14.12
N GLY A 269 14.13 3.62 -14.06
CA GLY A 269 15.17 3.67 -15.06
C GLY A 269 15.93 5.01 -15.01
N TYR A 270 17.22 4.97 -15.32
CA TYR A 270 18.11 6.11 -15.14
C TYR A 270 17.81 7.33 -16.03
N GLU A 271 16.91 7.17 -17.00
CA GLU A 271 16.49 8.18 -17.97
C GLU A 271 15.29 9.02 -17.47
N GLY A 272 14.67 8.63 -16.35
CA GLY A 272 13.45 9.24 -15.83
C GLY A 272 12.18 8.72 -16.52
N PHE A 273 11.05 8.91 -15.84
CA PHE A 273 9.79 8.28 -16.24
C PHE A 273 8.71 9.26 -16.70
N ALA A 274 8.76 10.52 -16.25
CA ALA A 274 7.80 11.54 -16.63
C ALA A 274 8.46 12.91 -16.79
N THR A 275 7.89 13.75 -17.64
CA THR A 275 8.25 15.17 -17.69
C THR A 275 7.63 15.90 -16.51
N PRO A 276 8.38 16.76 -15.79
CA PRO A 276 7.81 17.61 -14.75
C PRO A 276 6.70 18.55 -15.28
N MET A 277 5.73 18.97 -14.47
CA MET A 277 5.52 18.56 -13.08
C MET A 277 4.76 17.24 -13.01
N HIS A 278 5.23 16.31 -12.18
CA HIS A 278 4.53 15.07 -11.84
C HIS A 278 4.56 14.85 -10.33
N TYR A 279 3.69 13.98 -9.84
CA TYR A 279 3.41 13.86 -8.42
C TYR A 279 3.46 12.42 -7.94
N THR A 280 3.83 12.23 -6.68
CA THR A 280 3.68 10.96 -5.97
C THR A 280 2.98 11.23 -4.66
N TRP A 281 1.93 10.48 -4.37
CA TRP A 281 1.16 10.65 -3.13
C TRP A 281 1.41 9.49 -2.18
N PHE A 282 1.29 9.78 -0.88
CA PHE A 282 1.45 8.85 0.22
C PHE A 282 0.30 9.04 1.19
N ASP A 283 -0.32 7.93 1.60
CA ASP A 283 -1.40 7.95 2.57
C ASP A 283 -1.36 6.70 3.47
N ASN A 284 -2.03 6.76 4.62
CA ASN A 284 -2.17 5.66 5.60
C ASN A 284 -0.85 4.91 5.87
N ILE A 285 0.19 5.64 6.27
CA ILE A 285 1.48 5.04 6.63
C ILE A 285 1.39 4.50 8.04
N GLU A 286 1.35 3.18 8.19
CA GLU A 286 0.99 2.50 9.42
C GLU A 286 1.94 1.35 9.75
N PHE A 287 2.27 1.20 11.02
CA PHE A 287 2.85 -0.03 11.54
C PHE A 287 1.71 -0.90 12.05
N LEU A 288 1.62 -2.12 11.54
CA LEU A 288 0.52 -3.06 11.80
C LEU A 288 1.03 -4.30 12.51
N SER A 289 0.21 -4.82 13.42
CA SER A 289 0.34 -6.16 13.94
C SER A 289 -0.72 -7.04 13.31
N ASP A 290 -0.33 -7.84 12.31
CA ASP A 290 -1.18 -8.92 11.84
C ASP A 290 -1.03 -10.11 12.79
N ASP A 291 -1.97 -10.20 13.74
CA ASP A 291 -2.06 -11.25 14.75
C ASP A 291 -2.57 -12.59 14.19
N TYR A 292 -2.88 -12.66 12.89
CA TYR A 292 -3.19 -13.93 12.25
C TYR A 292 -1.92 -14.78 12.17
N ALA A 293 -1.74 -15.59 13.20
CA ALA A 293 -0.67 -16.56 13.28
C ALA A 293 -0.70 -17.45 12.04
N ASN A 294 0.47 -17.64 11.43
CA ASN A 294 0.70 -18.52 10.28
C ASN A 294 0.32 -17.92 8.92
N GLN A 295 1.13 -16.96 8.49
CA GLN A 295 1.20 -16.52 7.09
C GLN A 295 2.45 -17.07 6.41
N ASN A 296 2.38 -17.17 5.09
CA ASN A 296 3.54 -17.50 4.29
C ASN A 296 4.44 -16.26 4.08
N ASP A 297 5.16 -15.88 5.14
CA ASP A 297 6.17 -14.83 5.13
C ASP A 297 7.54 -15.32 4.66
N GLU A 298 7.66 -16.58 4.25
CA GLU A 298 8.93 -17.17 3.80
C GLU A 298 9.04 -17.18 2.28
N THR A 299 8.02 -17.67 1.56
CA THR A 299 8.06 -17.79 0.09
C THR A 299 7.27 -16.69 -0.63
N ILE A 300 6.49 -15.88 0.10
CA ILE A 300 5.72 -14.74 -0.44
C ILE A 300 6.06 -13.47 0.34
N ASN A 301 6.87 -12.62 -0.29
CA ASN A 301 7.52 -11.50 0.38
C ASN A 301 7.07 -10.18 -0.24
N ASN A 302 6.74 -9.18 0.58
CA ASN A 302 6.44 -7.82 0.11
C ASN A 302 5.21 -7.77 -0.80
N LEU A 303 4.06 -8.19 -0.28
CA LEU A 303 2.82 -8.20 -1.04
C LEU A 303 2.33 -6.77 -1.31
N ALA A 304 1.88 -6.53 -2.53
CA ALA A 304 1.32 -5.26 -2.97
C ALA A 304 0.12 -5.49 -3.88
N ILE A 305 -0.89 -4.62 -3.75
CA ILE A 305 -2.06 -4.57 -4.62
C ILE A 305 -2.22 -3.16 -5.14
N ALA A 306 -2.33 -3.00 -6.45
CA ALA A 306 -2.74 -1.75 -7.08
C ALA A 306 -4.12 -1.88 -7.70
N TYR A 307 -4.89 -0.80 -7.74
CA TYR A 307 -6.19 -0.73 -8.42
C TYR A 307 -6.26 0.50 -9.32
N SER A 308 -6.79 0.32 -10.54
CA SER A 308 -7.06 1.39 -11.49
C SER A 308 -8.57 1.64 -11.60
N PRO A 309 -9.10 2.76 -11.06
CA PRO A 309 -10.52 3.06 -11.10
C PRO A 309 -11.11 3.15 -12.51
N SER A 310 -10.38 3.69 -13.49
CA SER A 310 -10.86 3.82 -14.87
C SER A 310 -10.97 2.50 -15.62
N THR A 311 -10.10 1.54 -15.31
CA THR A 311 -10.05 0.26 -16.03
C THR A 311 -10.63 -0.91 -15.25
N LYS A 312 -10.85 -0.72 -13.95
CA LYS A 312 -11.25 -1.74 -12.97
C LYS A 312 -10.26 -2.92 -12.91
N TYR A 313 -9.03 -2.73 -13.36
CA TYR A 313 -7.97 -3.72 -13.22
C TYR A 313 -7.27 -3.56 -11.87
N PHE A 314 -6.91 -4.71 -11.31
CA PHE A 314 -5.95 -4.82 -10.24
C PHE A 314 -4.62 -5.31 -10.76
N GLN A 315 -3.57 -5.01 -10.01
CA GLN A 315 -2.25 -5.62 -10.14
C GLN A 315 -1.86 -6.21 -8.78
N VAL A 316 -1.30 -7.40 -8.77
CA VAL A 316 -0.61 -7.96 -7.60
C VAL A 316 0.88 -7.98 -7.86
N SER A 317 1.69 -7.64 -6.86
CA SER A 317 3.13 -7.86 -6.89
C SER A 317 3.67 -8.34 -5.56
N PHE A 318 4.72 -9.15 -5.61
CA PHE A 318 5.50 -9.62 -4.46
C PHE A 318 6.81 -10.23 -4.98
N ASN A 319 7.65 -10.72 -4.08
CA ASN A 319 8.86 -11.45 -4.43
C ASN A 319 8.77 -12.89 -3.92
N ASP A 320 9.31 -13.80 -4.72
CA ASP A 320 9.64 -15.16 -4.30
C ASP A 320 11.00 -15.13 -3.57
N LYS A 321 11.16 -15.96 -2.54
CA LYS A 321 12.40 -16.10 -1.75
C LYS A 321 13.62 -16.31 -2.65
N TYR A 322 13.48 -17.20 -3.63
CA TYR A 322 14.54 -17.60 -4.56
C TYR A 322 14.62 -16.70 -5.79
N ARG A 323 14.46 -15.39 -5.56
CA ARG A 323 14.83 -14.38 -6.55
C ARG A 323 16.31 -14.57 -6.90
N GLY A 324 16.63 -14.51 -8.18
CA GLY A 324 17.95 -14.83 -8.74
C GLY A 324 18.13 -16.29 -9.16
N ASP A 325 17.15 -17.16 -8.91
CA ASP A 325 17.13 -18.55 -9.39
C ASP A 325 16.07 -18.76 -10.49
N GLY A 326 16.50 -19.13 -11.70
CA GLY A 326 15.60 -19.41 -12.82
C GLY A 326 14.92 -20.78 -12.75
N ASP A 327 15.42 -21.68 -11.90
CA ASP A 327 14.83 -23.00 -11.67
C ASP A 327 13.76 -22.99 -10.57
N ALA A 328 13.70 -21.92 -9.76
CA ALA A 328 12.62 -21.67 -8.80
C ALA A 328 11.34 -21.17 -9.48
N LYS A 329 10.72 -22.03 -10.28
CA LYS A 329 9.56 -21.74 -11.14
C LYS A 329 8.24 -21.72 -10.36
N SER A 330 8.11 -20.83 -9.39
CA SER A 330 6.96 -20.78 -8.48
C SER A 330 5.63 -20.42 -9.18
N SER A 331 4.52 -20.99 -8.72
CA SER A 331 3.14 -20.70 -9.09
C SER A 331 2.29 -20.36 -7.88
N TYR A 332 1.33 -19.47 -8.08
CA TYR A 332 0.51 -18.89 -7.01
C TYR A 332 -0.96 -18.84 -7.41
N GLU A 333 -1.82 -18.77 -6.40
CA GLU A 333 -3.25 -18.51 -6.55
C GLU A 333 -3.61 -17.27 -5.75
N ILE A 334 -4.31 -16.31 -6.36
CA ILE A 334 -4.89 -15.16 -5.67
C ILE A 334 -6.40 -15.27 -5.58
N ARG A 335 -6.92 -14.99 -4.38
CA ARG A 335 -8.35 -14.93 -4.08
C ARG A 335 -8.71 -13.61 -3.40
N TYR A 336 -9.98 -13.25 -3.49
CA TYR A 336 -10.53 -12.06 -2.85
C TYR A 336 -11.82 -12.37 -2.08
N SER A 337 -12.15 -11.49 -1.14
CA SER A 337 -13.39 -11.52 -0.37
C SER A 337 -13.72 -10.13 0.18
N PHE A 338 -15.00 -9.90 0.45
CA PHE A 338 -15.50 -8.70 1.16
C PHE A 338 -15.51 -8.89 2.69
N SER A 339 -14.75 -9.87 3.17
CA SER A 339 -14.47 -10.10 4.58
C SER A 339 -13.05 -10.64 4.71
N PRO A 340 -12.39 -10.48 5.88
CA PRO A 340 -11.02 -10.96 6.08
C PRO A 340 -10.87 -12.45 5.70
N ILE A 341 -9.87 -12.74 4.86
CA ILE A 341 -9.54 -14.12 4.47
C ILE A 341 -8.64 -14.73 5.56
N THR A 342 -8.77 -16.02 5.83
CA THR A 342 -7.94 -16.81 6.73
C THR A 342 -7.61 -18.15 6.06
N ASN A 343 -6.64 -18.91 6.55
CA ASN A 343 -6.36 -20.26 6.06
C ASN A 343 -7.60 -21.15 6.12
N GLU A 344 -8.44 -20.99 7.16
CA GLU A 344 -9.67 -21.78 7.35
C GLU A 344 -10.76 -21.43 6.34
N ASN A 345 -10.88 -20.14 5.98
CA ASN A 345 -11.92 -19.67 5.07
C ASN A 345 -11.41 -19.47 3.61
N TRP A 346 -10.14 -19.74 3.32
CA TRP A 346 -9.51 -19.61 2.00
C TRP A 346 -10.36 -20.21 0.88
N ASN A 347 -10.90 -21.41 1.10
CA ASN A 347 -11.72 -22.11 0.09
C ASN A 347 -13.07 -21.43 -0.19
N ASN A 348 -13.55 -20.57 0.72
CA ASN A 348 -14.77 -19.78 0.55
C ASN A 348 -14.51 -18.45 -0.17
N ALA A 349 -13.25 -17.99 -0.25
CA ALA A 349 -12.89 -16.80 -0.99
C ALA A 349 -12.95 -17.05 -2.50
N THR A 350 -13.26 -15.99 -3.26
CA THR A 350 -13.47 -16.06 -4.70
C THR A 350 -12.14 -15.97 -5.44
N PRO A 351 -11.82 -16.88 -6.38
CA PRO A 351 -10.64 -16.73 -7.23
C PRO A 351 -10.70 -15.47 -8.08
N ALA A 352 -9.57 -14.77 -8.16
CA ALA A 352 -9.45 -13.63 -9.06
C ALA A 352 -9.43 -14.07 -10.53
N HIS A 353 -9.85 -13.19 -11.43
CA HIS A 353 -9.75 -13.42 -12.87
C HIS A 353 -8.42 -12.86 -13.38
N ILE A 354 -7.40 -13.72 -13.49
CA ILE A 354 -6.11 -13.37 -14.07
C ILE A 354 -6.29 -12.99 -15.53
N GLN A 355 -5.76 -11.84 -15.92
CA GLN A 355 -5.86 -11.32 -17.27
C GLN A 355 -4.68 -11.77 -18.13
N ASP A 356 -4.90 -11.84 -19.44
CA ASP A 356 -3.84 -12.12 -20.40
C ASP A 356 -2.78 -11.02 -20.37
N GLY A 357 -1.51 -11.42 -20.46
CA GLY A 357 -0.37 -10.52 -20.45
C GLY A 357 0.87 -11.22 -20.99
N THR A 358 2.02 -10.56 -20.91
CA THR A 358 3.24 -11.07 -21.54
C THR A 358 3.71 -12.41 -20.97
N PHE A 359 3.41 -12.72 -19.70
CA PHE A 359 3.82 -13.96 -19.00
C PHE A 359 2.67 -14.85 -18.54
N GLN A 360 1.47 -14.30 -18.50
CA GLN A 360 0.28 -14.93 -17.94
C GLN A 360 -0.73 -15.18 -19.05
N ALA A 361 -1.28 -16.39 -19.07
CA ALA A 361 -2.49 -16.65 -19.81
C ALA A 361 -3.70 -16.21 -18.97
N ALA A 362 -4.76 -15.73 -19.61
CA ALA A 362 -6.01 -15.46 -18.90
C ALA A 362 -6.57 -16.71 -18.22
N ARG A 363 -6.97 -16.61 -16.95
CA ARG A 363 -7.52 -17.71 -16.15
C ARG A 363 -8.51 -17.23 -15.10
N ASN A 364 -9.59 -17.98 -14.90
CA ASN A 364 -10.64 -17.68 -13.91
C ASN A 364 -10.42 -18.36 -12.55
N ASP A 365 -9.35 -19.15 -12.40
CA ASP A 365 -9.07 -19.91 -11.19
C ASP A 365 -8.07 -19.20 -10.26
N GLY A 366 -7.78 -17.92 -10.50
CA GLY A 366 -6.85 -17.13 -9.69
C GLY A 366 -5.38 -17.51 -9.86
N LYS A 367 -5.04 -18.48 -10.71
CA LYS A 367 -3.69 -19.04 -10.78
C LYS A 367 -2.80 -18.31 -11.78
N PHE A 368 -1.57 -18.06 -11.36
CA PHE A 368 -0.53 -17.40 -12.17
C PHE A 368 0.85 -17.92 -11.77
N ARG A 369 1.88 -17.61 -12.56
CA ARG A 369 3.26 -18.09 -12.33
C ARG A 369 4.26 -16.97 -12.32
N ARG A 370 5.45 -17.25 -11.78
CA ARG A 370 6.63 -16.42 -12.02
C ARG A 370 6.99 -16.41 -13.51
N ALA A 371 7.48 -15.28 -14.01
CA ALA A 371 7.99 -15.18 -15.38
C ALA A 371 9.23 -16.07 -15.55
N GLN A 372 9.32 -16.79 -16.69
CA GLN A 372 10.22 -17.94 -16.84
C GLN A 372 11.67 -17.61 -17.19
N ASP A 373 11.95 -16.42 -17.71
CA ASP A 373 13.18 -16.24 -18.50
C ASP A 373 14.32 -15.60 -17.70
N TRP A 374 14.04 -14.85 -16.63
CA TRP A 374 15.06 -14.07 -15.92
C TRP A 374 14.92 -14.24 -14.41
N ALA A 375 16.05 -14.54 -13.78
CA ALA A 375 16.09 -14.93 -12.39
C ALA A 375 15.78 -13.76 -11.43
N TYR A 376 16.04 -12.52 -11.80
CA TYR A 376 15.91 -11.35 -10.90
C TYR A 376 14.54 -10.66 -10.87
N LEU A 377 13.52 -11.29 -11.43
CA LEU A 377 12.20 -10.69 -11.58
C LEU A 377 11.36 -10.84 -10.31
N GLY A 378 10.69 -9.76 -9.92
CA GLY A 378 9.57 -9.87 -8.99
C GLY A 378 8.40 -10.59 -9.65
N LEU A 379 7.43 -10.98 -8.84
CA LEU A 379 6.16 -11.52 -9.31
C LEU A 379 5.18 -10.40 -9.59
N TRP A 380 4.44 -10.59 -10.66
CA TRP A 380 3.37 -9.70 -11.05
C TRP A 380 2.28 -10.42 -11.84
N ALA A 381 1.04 -10.04 -11.57
CA ALA A 381 -0.09 -10.39 -12.42
C ALA A 381 -1.12 -9.26 -12.42
N LYS A 382 -1.71 -9.01 -13.59
CA LYS A 382 -2.91 -8.19 -13.73
C LYS A 382 -4.15 -9.06 -13.61
N PHE A 383 -5.14 -8.60 -12.86
CA PHE A 383 -6.37 -9.36 -12.64
C PHE A 383 -7.60 -8.45 -12.55
N LYS A 384 -8.78 -9.08 -12.58
CA LYS A 384 -10.08 -8.46 -12.26
C LYS A 384 -10.77 -9.25 -11.17
N LEU A 385 -11.79 -8.63 -10.56
CA LEU A 385 -12.77 -9.38 -9.79
C LEU A 385 -13.55 -10.31 -10.72
N GLY A 386 -14.07 -11.39 -10.17
CA GLY A 386 -14.70 -12.48 -10.92
C GLY A 386 -15.99 -12.06 -11.62
N THR A 387 -16.70 -11.06 -11.10
CA THR A 387 -17.96 -10.56 -11.67
C THR A 387 -18.08 -9.03 -11.56
N SER A 388 -18.92 -8.42 -12.41
CA SER A 388 -19.25 -6.99 -12.29
C SER A 388 -20.00 -6.68 -11.00
N SER A 389 -20.74 -7.63 -10.43
CA SER A 389 -21.41 -7.45 -9.13
C SER A 389 -20.41 -7.31 -7.99
N ASP A 390 -19.23 -7.92 -8.10
CA ASP A 390 -18.16 -7.74 -7.12
C ASP A 390 -17.50 -6.36 -7.30
N GLU A 391 -17.36 -5.88 -8.54
CA GLU A 391 -16.89 -4.50 -8.81
C GLU A 391 -17.85 -3.49 -8.17
N ASP A 392 -19.16 -3.63 -8.37
CA ASP A 392 -20.18 -2.80 -7.71
C ASP A 392 -20.11 -2.88 -6.17
N MET A 393 -19.85 -4.07 -5.63
CA MET A 393 -19.71 -4.28 -4.18
C MET A 393 -18.48 -3.61 -3.60
N LEU A 394 -17.36 -3.57 -4.34
CA LEU A 394 -16.17 -2.83 -3.93
C LEU A 394 -16.44 -1.33 -3.87
N GLU A 395 -17.05 -0.77 -4.90
CA GLU A 395 -17.44 0.66 -4.90
C GLU A 395 -18.41 0.96 -3.74
N LEU A 396 -19.24 -0.01 -3.33
CA LEU A 396 -20.17 0.11 -2.21
C LEU A 396 -19.53 -0.02 -0.82
N GLN A 397 -18.57 -0.92 -0.65
CA GLN A 397 -17.97 -1.21 0.65
C GLN A 397 -16.69 -0.41 0.90
N GLY A 398 -16.07 0.14 -0.15
CA GLY A 398 -14.82 0.86 -0.06
C GLY A 398 -13.60 -0.03 0.24
N LYS A 399 -13.80 -1.30 0.62
CA LYS A 399 -12.74 -2.21 1.08
C LYS A 399 -12.94 -3.64 0.57
N ILE A 400 -11.83 -4.30 0.26
CA ILE A 400 -11.77 -5.70 -0.17
C ILE A 400 -10.52 -6.37 0.42
N TYR A 401 -10.59 -7.67 0.65
CA TYR A 401 -9.49 -8.46 1.21
C TYR A 401 -8.96 -9.40 0.15
N PHE A 402 -7.64 -9.45 0.01
CA PHE A 402 -6.93 -10.36 -0.88
C PHE A 402 -6.07 -11.34 -0.10
N ALA A 403 -5.85 -12.51 -0.67
CA ALA A 403 -4.87 -13.45 -0.19
C ALA A 403 -4.22 -14.21 -1.34
N VAL A 404 -2.94 -14.50 -1.19
CA VAL A 404 -2.13 -15.26 -2.13
C VAL A 404 -1.66 -16.54 -1.46
N LYS A 405 -1.75 -17.66 -2.17
CA LYS A 405 -1.20 -18.95 -1.73
C LYS A 405 -0.15 -19.43 -2.72
N ASP A 406 0.96 -19.95 -2.21
CA ASP A 406 1.93 -20.70 -3.00
C ASP A 406 1.35 -22.08 -3.30
N ILE A 407 1.17 -22.38 -4.58
CA ILE A 407 0.59 -23.65 -5.05
C ILE A 407 1.59 -24.48 -5.85
N SER A 408 2.86 -24.07 -5.82
CA SER A 408 3.95 -24.68 -6.57
C SER A 408 4.18 -26.14 -6.16
N GLN A 409 3.93 -26.44 -4.89
CA GLN A 409 4.38 -27.66 -4.23
C GLN A 409 3.24 -28.67 -4.06
N ASN A 410 3.60 -29.95 -4.09
CA ASN A 410 2.68 -31.05 -3.90
C ASN A 410 2.11 -30.98 -2.46
N PRO A 411 0.79 -30.82 -2.29
CA PRO A 411 0.18 -30.62 -0.97
C PRO A 411 0.26 -31.86 -0.06
N LEU A 412 0.80 -32.99 -0.53
CA LEU A 412 0.98 -34.19 0.28
C LEU A 412 2.37 -34.30 0.92
N ASN A 413 3.38 -33.64 0.35
CA ASN A 413 4.77 -33.77 0.81
C ASN A 413 5.62 -32.51 0.72
N HIS A 414 5.17 -31.47 0.01
CA HIS A 414 5.86 -30.20 -0.26
C HIS A 414 7.22 -30.29 -1.00
N GLU A 415 7.88 -31.44 -0.98
CA GLU A 415 9.18 -31.70 -1.59
C GLU A 415 9.14 -31.72 -3.13
N GLN A 416 8.00 -32.08 -3.71
CA GLN A 416 7.84 -32.26 -5.15
C GLN A 416 6.98 -31.17 -5.77
N ILE A 417 7.17 -30.91 -7.07
CA ILE A 417 6.30 -30.03 -7.84
C ILE A 417 4.86 -30.56 -7.81
N ASN A 418 3.89 -29.65 -7.67
CA ASN A 418 2.48 -29.98 -7.62
C ASN A 418 2.01 -30.65 -8.93
N PRO A 419 1.60 -31.93 -8.90
CA PRO A 419 1.19 -32.66 -10.09
C PRO A 419 -0.17 -32.20 -10.64
N ALA A 420 -0.93 -31.39 -9.90
CA ALA A 420 -2.23 -30.87 -10.31
C ALA A 420 -2.14 -29.57 -11.12
N LEU A 421 -0.95 -28.97 -11.28
CA LEU A 421 -0.77 -27.80 -12.13
C LEU A 421 -0.90 -28.19 -13.61
N ASP A 422 -1.59 -27.34 -14.38
CA ASP A 422 -1.96 -27.61 -15.76
C ASP A 422 -1.57 -26.47 -16.72
N GLY A 423 -1.72 -26.72 -18.03
CA GLY A 423 -1.47 -25.72 -19.06
C GLY A 423 -0.08 -25.09 -18.95
N THR A 424 -0.02 -23.76 -18.87
CA THR A 424 1.22 -22.99 -18.72
C THR A 424 1.87 -23.11 -17.33
N LEU A 425 1.15 -23.68 -16.35
CA LEU A 425 1.61 -23.92 -14.98
C LEU A 425 2.17 -25.34 -14.79
N ALA A 426 1.96 -26.25 -15.74
CA ALA A 426 2.44 -27.63 -15.63
C ALA A 426 3.98 -27.66 -15.45
N GLY A 427 4.45 -28.34 -14.40
CA GLY A 427 5.87 -28.42 -14.07
C GLY A 427 6.47 -27.12 -13.51
N GLN A 428 5.65 -26.15 -13.11
CA GLN A 428 6.09 -24.96 -12.39
C GLN A 428 6.13 -25.26 -10.87
N GLY A 429 7.33 -25.36 -10.31
CA GLY A 429 7.53 -25.36 -8.87
C GLY A 429 8.99 -25.65 -8.51
N ARG A 430 9.24 -25.86 -7.22
CA ARG A 430 10.56 -26.26 -6.70
C ARG A 430 10.58 -27.77 -6.53
N ASP A 431 11.50 -28.47 -7.18
CA ASP A 431 11.73 -29.89 -6.87
C ASP A 431 12.81 -29.96 -5.78
N TYR A 432 12.44 -29.90 -4.51
CA TYR A 432 13.41 -29.90 -3.40
C TYR A 432 14.22 -31.20 -3.32
N LEU A 433 13.75 -32.30 -3.89
CA LEU A 433 14.48 -33.58 -3.92
C LEU A 433 15.63 -33.58 -4.92
N ASN A 434 15.43 -32.95 -6.08
CA ASN A 434 16.38 -32.98 -7.19
C ASN A 434 16.95 -31.60 -7.56
N GLY A 435 16.55 -30.57 -6.81
CA GLY A 435 16.81 -29.17 -7.10
C GLY A 435 18.12 -28.63 -6.56
N ALA A 436 18.20 -27.30 -6.49
CA ALA A 436 19.40 -26.62 -6.03
C ALA A 436 19.60 -26.81 -4.51
N ALA A 437 20.83 -27.10 -4.09
CA ALA A 437 21.17 -27.28 -2.67
C ALA A 437 21.01 -26.00 -1.82
N GLN A 438 20.80 -24.86 -2.48
CA GLN A 438 20.51 -23.58 -1.82
C GLN A 438 19.03 -23.45 -1.44
N TRP A 439 18.13 -24.29 -1.94
CA TRP A 439 16.74 -24.24 -1.54
C TRP A 439 16.56 -24.78 -0.12
N ASP A 440 16.02 -23.94 0.73
CA ASP A 440 15.89 -24.12 2.17
C ASP A 440 14.52 -24.72 2.50
N TYR A 441 14.38 -26.01 2.16
CA TYR A 441 13.15 -26.76 2.34
C TYR A 441 12.68 -26.76 3.81
N GLU A 442 13.59 -26.84 4.77
CA GLU A 442 13.24 -26.93 6.20
C GLU A 442 12.45 -25.71 6.69
N ASN A 443 12.80 -24.50 6.25
CA ASN A 443 12.07 -23.28 6.59
C ASN A 443 10.87 -23.03 5.68
N ASP A 444 10.92 -23.47 4.42
CA ASP A 444 9.78 -23.31 3.51
C ASP A 444 8.62 -24.23 3.90
N ASP A 445 8.89 -25.50 4.21
CA ASP A 445 7.89 -26.55 4.47
C ASP A 445 6.85 -26.14 5.51
N VAL A 446 7.30 -25.47 6.58
CA VAL A 446 6.44 -25.08 7.69
C VAL A 446 5.46 -23.95 7.33
N VAL A 447 5.61 -23.29 6.18
CA VAL A 447 4.71 -22.21 5.75
C VAL A 447 4.03 -22.39 4.39
N LEU A 448 4.41 -23.41 3.61
CA LEU A 448 3.86 -23.62 2.26
C LEU A 448 2.33 -23.83 2.23
N ASP A 449 1.75 -24.28 3.34
CA ASP A 449 0.29 -24.43 3.47
C ASP A 449 -0.44 -23.11 3.73
N TYR A 450 0.28 -22.08 4.15
CA TYR A 450 -0.31 -20.82 4.59
C TYR A 450 -0.48 -19.81 3.46
N ILE A 451 -1.47 -18.95 3.65
CA ILE A 451 -1.72 -17.81 2.77
C ILE A 451 -0.94 -16.59 3.24
N LYS A 452 -0.64 -15.68 2.32
CA LYS A 452 -0.23 -14.30 2.61
C LYS A 452 -1.39 -13.38 2.31
N ARG A 453 -1.72 -12.46 3.22
CA ARG A 453 -2.90 -11.61 3.11
C ARG A 453 -2.52 -10.14 3.00
N ILE A 454 -3.40 -9.38 2.37
CA ILE A 454 -3.39 -7.92 2.29
C ILE A 454 -4.84 -7.46 2.07
N ASP A 455 -5.23 -6.30 2.55
CA ASP A 455 -6.50 -5.68 2.16
C ASP A 455 -6.29 -4.58 1.13
N TYR A 456 -7.36 -3.98 0.63
CA TYR A 456 -7.28 -2.84 -0.24
C TYR A 456 -8.50 -1.97 -0.02
N SER A 457 -8.28 -0.71 0.29
CA SER A 457 -9.28 0.34 0.34
C SER A 457 -9.20 1.13 -0.96
N ILE A 458 -10.32 1.29 -1.65
CA ILE A 458 -10.39 2.31 -2.70
C ILE A 458 -10.39 3.67 -2.02
N ALA A 459 -9.82 4.68 -2.68
CA ALA A 459 -10.04 6.06 -2.29
C ALA A 459 -11.55 6.28 -2.22
N GLY A 460 -12.07 6.42 -1.00
CA GLY A 460 -13.43 6.88 -0.86
C GLY A 460 -13.44 8.29 -1.42
N ASP A 461 -14.43 8.61 -2.26
CA ASP A 461 -15.07 9.90 -2.00
C ASP A 461 -15.31 9.90 -0.49
N ASN A 462 -14.80 10.88 0.26
CA ASN A 462 -15.05 11.01 1.71
C ASN A 462 -16.55 11.22 2.02
N THR A 463 -17.45 10.87 1.10
CA THR A 463 -18.86 10.68 1.33
C THR A 463 -19.03 9.45 2.21
N LEU A 464 -18.96 9.71 3.51
CA LEU A 464 -19.73 8.98 4.50
C LEU A 464 -21.08 8.59 3.83
N LYS A 465 -21.48 7.32 3.87
CA LYS A 465 -22.79 6.90 3.31
C LYS A 465 -23.90 7.77 3.91
N SER A 466 -23.68 8.23 5.13
CA SER A 466 -24.48 9.11 5.93
C SER A 466 -24.35 10.60 5.59
N ASP A 467 -23.39 11.04 4.78
CA ASP A 467 -23.22 12.41 4.26
C ASP A 467 -23.77 12.49 2.83
N VAL A 468 -25.10 12.52 2.74
CA VAL A 468 -25.82 12.42 1.47
C VAL A 468 -25.88 13.74 0.73
N ASP A 469 -25.42 14.83 1.34
CA ASP A 469 -25.27 16.14 0.70
C ASP A 469 -23.83 16.57 0.44
N ASN A 470 -22.85 15.71 0.76
CA ASN A 470 -21.41 15.97 0.60
C ASN A 470 -20.95 17.25 1.32
N SER A 471 -21.49 17.47 2.52
CA SER A 471 -21.09 18.57 3.41
C SER A 471 -19.87 18.25 4.27
N SER A 472 -19.30 17.05 4.12
CA SER A 472 -18.25 16.45 4.93
C SER A 472 -18.66 16.23 6.40
N ALA A 473 -19.97 16.09 6.67
CA ALA A 473 -20.48 15.89 8.01
C ALA A 473 -21.81 15.14 8.04
N THR A 474 -21.86 14.01 8.76
CA THR A 474 -23.13 13.35 9.08
C THR A 474 -23.99 14.17 10.04
N ASN A 475 -25.09 14.71 9.55
CA ASN A 475 -25.96 15.57 10.34
C ASN A 475 -27.45 15.33 10.08
N THR A 476 -28.30 16.15 10.68
CA THR A 476 -29.76 16.00 10.55
C THR A 476 -30.27 16.31 9.15
N THR A 477 -29.53 17.08 8.35
CA THR A 477 -29.84 17.35 6.94
C THR A 477 -29.75 16.06 6.14
N ASP A 478 -28.73 15.24 6.42
CA ASP A 478 -28.58 13.97 5.74
C ASP A 478 -29.68 12.97 6.08
N ALA A 479 -30.04 12.91 7.36
CA ALA A 479 -31.18 12.11 7.80
C ALA A 479 -32.47 12.55 7.09
N LEU A 480 -32.69 13.85 6.93
CA LEU A 480 -33.86 14.39 6.26
C LEU A 480 -33.87 14.08 4.75
N LEU A 481 -32.72 14.23 4.08
CA LEU A 481 -32.58 13.94 2.65
C LEU A 481 -32.73 12.44 2.37
N THR A 482 -32.15 11.59 3.22
CA THR A 482 -32.32 10.13 3.20
C THR A 482 -33.79 9.75 3.39
N LEU A 483 -34.48 10.34 4.38
CA LEU A 483 -35.91 10.13 4.59
C LEU A 483 -36.73 10.59 3.38
N ARG A 484 -36.42 11.75 2.81
CA ARG A 484 -37.08 12.29 1.62
C ARG A 484 -36.95 11.33 0.44
N ASN A 485 -35.74 10.82 0.18
CA ASN A 485 -35.46 9.83 -0.85
C ASN A 485 -36.26 8.53 -0.60
N SER A 486 -36.27 8.02 0.64
CA SER A 486 -37.01 6.81 1.02
C SER A 486 -38.53 6.89 0.79
N LEU A 487 -39.09 8.12 0.81
CA LEU A 487 -40.51 8.38 0.55
C LEU A 487 -40.83 8.53 -0.95
N GLY A 488 -39.84 8.41 -1.84
CA GLY A 488 -40.00 8.61 -3.28
C GLY A 488 -40.35 10.05 -3.66
N LEU A 489 -40.02 11.02 -2.80
CA LEU A 489 -40.18 12.44 -3.11
C LEU A 489 -39.09 12.87 -4.09
N SER A 490 -39.41 13.80 -5.00
CA SER A 490 -38.41 14.33 -5.95
C SER A 490 -37.22 14.93 -5.19
N MET A 491 -36.02 14.54 -5.60
CA MET A 491 -34.76 15.08 -5.07
C MET A 491 -34.24 16.27 -5.92
N ASP A 492 -34.99 16.67 -6.96
CA ASP A 492 -34.62 17.78 -7.82
C ASP A 492 -34.50 19.08 -7.01
N GLY A 493 -33.37 19.77 -7.16
CA GLY A 493 -33.10 21.02 -6.43
C GLY A 493 -32.74 20.82 -4.96
N THR A 494 -32.52 19.59 -4.50
CA THR A 494 -31.85 19.30 -3.22
C THR A 494 -30.35 19.10 -3.43
N ALA A 495 -29.59 19.06 -2.33
CA ALA A 495 -28.15 18.78 -2.37
C ALA A 495 -27.82 17.27 -2.42
N TRP A 496 -28.84 16.41 -2.63
CA TRP A 496 -28.68 14.96 -2.65
C TRP A 496 -27.68 14.48 -3.70
N GLN A 497 -26.69 13.71 -3.25
CA GLN A 497 -25.74 13.04 -4.11
C GLN A 497 -26.32 11.75 -4.66
N MET A 498 -26.36 11.61 -5.97
CA MET A 498 -26.82 10.39 -6.62
C MET A 498 -25.72 9.32 -6.55
N GLY A 499 -25.90 8.33 -5.67
CA GLY A 499 -25.06 7.15 -5.57
C GLY A 499 -25.92 5.92 -5.29
N ALA A 500 -25.43 4.73 -5.64
CA ALA A 500 -26.13 3.47 -5.33
C ALA A 500 -26.25 3.23 -3.81
N THR A 501 -25.46 3.96 -3.02
CA THR A 501 -25.16 3.69 -1.61
C THR A 501 -25.38 4.92 -0.75
N THR A 502 -25.69 6.07 -1.38
CA THR A 502 -25.98 7.32 -0.68
C THR A 502 -27.15 7.12 0.25
N GLY A 503 -26.92 7.28 1.54
CA GLY A 503 -27.89 7.11 2.59
C GLY A 503 -28.25 5.65 2.90
N ASP A 504 -27.43 4.66 2.54
CA ASP A 504 -27.57 3.23 2.91
C ASP A 504 -26.57 2.89 4.04
N VAL A 505 -26.77 3.47 5.22
CA VAL A 505 -25.86 3.37 6.37
C VAL A 505 -26.01 2.06 7.15
N ASP A 506 -26.99 1.23 6.81
CA ASP A 506 -27.13 -0.13 7.33
C ASP A 506 -26.68 -1.24 6.38
N CYS A 507 -26.15 -0.87 5.20
CA CYS A 507 -25.62 -1.78 4.18
C CYS A 507 -26.64 -2.84 3.75
N SER A 508 -27.93 -2.54 3.83
CA SER A 508 -28.99 -3.41 3.33
C SER A 508 -29.03 -3.46 1.80
N GLY A 509 -28.30 -2.57 1.13
CA GLY A 509 -28.35 -2.37 -0.32
C GLY A 509 -29.48 -1.44 -0.73
N SER A 510 -30.08 -0.69 0.21
CA SER A 510 -31.17 0.24 -0.08
C SER A 510 -31.27 1.37 0.93
N SER A 511 -31.14 2.62 0.46
CA SER A 511 -31.41 3.80 1.28
C SER A 511 -32.89 3.96 1.60
N ASN A 512 -33.25 3.77 2.87
CA ASN A 512 -34.63 3.74 3.34
C ASN A 512 -34.82 4.51 4.67
N SER A 513 -35.99 4.40 5.29
CA SER A 513 -36.30 5.10 6.54
C SER A 513 -35.47 4.61 7.73
N THR A 514 -34.98 3.37 7.69
CA THR A 514 -34.10 2.81 8.73
C THR A 514 -32.78 3.56 8.73
N ASP A 515 -32.19 3.77 7.56
CA ASP A 515 -30.98 4.56 7.37
C ASP A 515 -31.14 5.98 7.88
N ALA A 516 -32.22 6.66 7.48
CA ALA A 516 -32.52 8.00 7.93
C ALA A 516 -32.57 8.12 9.47
N LEU A 517 -33.14 7.11 10.15
CA LEU A 517 -33.20 7.08 11.61
C LEU A 517 -31.85 6.79 12.25
N LEU A 518 -31.01 5.97 11.62
CA LEU A 518 -29.65 5.70 12.08
C LEU A 518 -28.76 6.93 11.92
N ILE A 519 -28.85 7.64 10.79
CA ILE A 519 -28.16 8.92 10.56
C ILE A 519 -28.60 9.96 11.59
N LEU A 520 -29.91 10.05 11.86
CA LEU A 520 -30.44 10.94 12.90
C LEU A 520 -29.92 10.55 14.29
N ARG A 521 -29.86 9.25 14.59
CA ARG A 521 -29.33 8.75 15.87
C ARG A 521 -27.86 9.14 16.04
N TYR A 522 -27.04 8.91 15.01
CA TYR A 522 -25.62 9.27 14.98
C TYR A 522 -25.42 10.79 15.16
N SER A 523 -26.13 11.61 14.38
CA SER A 523 -26.03 13.08 14.45
C SER A 523 -26.45 13.68 15.81
N LEU A 524 -27.23 12.95 16.61
CA LEU A 524 -27.58 13.33 17.98
C LEU A 524 -26.55 12.87 19.02
N GLY A 525 -25.46 12.22 18.61
CA GLY A 525 -24.42 11.68 19.49
C GLY A 525 -24.89 10.50 20.34
N LEU A 526 -25.94 9.79 19.91
CA LEU A 526 -26.42 8.60 20.61
C LEU A 526 -25.54 7.40 20.24
N SER A 527 -25.27 6.50 21.20
CA SER A 527 -24.48 5.30 20.95
C SER A 527 -25.09 4.47 19.81
N MET A 528 -24.23 4.03 18.88
CA MET A 528 -24.60 3.18 17.75
C MET A 528 -24.45 1.68 18.08
N ASP A 529 -24.02 1.34 19.30
CA ASP A 529 -23.80 -0.04 19.73
C ASP A 529 -25.08 -0.87 19.61
N GLY A 530 -24.96 -2.02 18.94
CA GLY A 530 -26.08 -2.93 18.73
C GLY A 530 -27.09 -2.46 17.68
N THR A 531 -26.80 -1.41 16.91
CA THR A 531 -27.52 -1.08 15.68
C THR A 531 -26.90 -1.77 14.47
N SER A 532 -27.54 -1.69 13.30
CA SER A 532 -27.02 -2.20 12.02
C SER A 532 -26.10 -1.19 11.31
N TRP A 533 -25.65 -0.13 11.98
CA TRP A 533 -24.75 0.87 11.40
C TRP A 533 -23.47 0.19 10.89
N CYS A 534 -23.19 0.39 9.61
CA CYS A 534 -22.11 -0.27 8.88
C CYS A 534 -21.11 0.72 8.25
N GLU A 535 -21.19 1.99 8.63
CA GLU A 535 -20.26 3.04 8.25
C GLU A 535 -19.15 3.21 9.30
#